data_AF-C9YTB6-F1
#
_entry.id   AF-C9YTB6-F1
#
_cell.length_a   1.000
_cell.length_b   1.000
_cell.length_c   1.000
_cell.angle_alpha   90.00
_cell.angle_beta   90.00
_cell.angle_gamma   90.00
#
_symmetry.space_group_name_H-M   'P 1'
#
loop_
_entity.id
_entity.type
_entity.pdbx_description
1 polymer ?
#
loop_
_entity_poly.entity_id
_entity_poly.type
_entity_poly.pdbx_seq_one_letter_code
_entity_poly.pdbx_strand_id
1 'polypeptide(L)'
;MMSLVELLAQADERGLAASGLACLDRCVPLLGGDDEVLRPLWAELVDGGEGWGAKLAKARGELALSDADAGGAGAGAGAGADVGAGARTAASDEEAVLLARRMLDAVPDERSGDALRAWADICSVSALRIHQLLDPLDAGGDDSVADCRAGRTEGASHLVAAELRRQAVVLELLAQHGAAGMRQALGAATEGRRVLRAVVSRRARGARR
;
A
#
# COMPACT_ATOMS: atom_id res chain seq x y z
N MET A 1 18.24 -13.04 9.95
CA MET A 1 16.80 -12.81 9.67
C MET A 1 16.69 -12.60 8.17
N MET A 2 15.70 -13.20 7.51
CA MET A 2 15.55 -13.02 6.05
C MET A 2 15.15 -11.57 5.76
N SER A 3 15.74 -11.00 4.73
CA SER A 3 15.32 -9.74 4.15
C SER A 3 13.94 -9.89 3.49
N LEU A 4 13.27 -8.76 3.25
CA LEU A 4 11.98 -8.76 2.58
C LEU A 4 12.10 -9.26 1.12
N VAL A 5 13.22 -8.98 0.46
CA VAL A 5 13.53 -9.51 -0.88
C VAL A 5 13.60 -11.04 -0.85
N GLU A 6 14.30 -11.62 0.13
CA GLU A 6 14.40 -13.08 0.28
C GLU A 6 13.06 -13.74 0.61
N LEU A 7 12.23 -13.09 1.44
CA LEU A 7 10.88 -13.56 1.76
C LEU A 7 9.97 -13.56 0.53
N LEU A 8 9.99 -12.50 -0.28
CA LEU A 8 9.21 -12.43 -1.53
C LEU A 8 9.69 -13.45 -2.55
N ALA A 9 11.00 -13.70 -2.65
CA ALA A 9 11.55 -14.68 -3.58
C ALA A 9 11.09 -16.12 -3.26
N GLN A 10 10.90 -16.44 -1.97
CA GLN A 10 10.50 -17.77 -1.50
C GLN A 10 8.99 -17.99 -1.43
N ALA A 11 8.20 -16.91 -1.52
CA ALA A 11 6.75 -16.99 -1.36
C ALA A 11 6.08 -17.78 -2.50
N ASP A 12 5.08 -18.58 -2.11
CA ASP A 12 4.18 -19.24 -3.05
C ASP A 12 3.16 -18.25 -3.64
N GLU A 13 2.33 -18.68 -4.60
CA GLU A 13 1.34 -17.82 -5.25
C GLU A 13 0.37 -17.18 -4.25
N ARG A 14 -0.04 -17.92 -3.20
CA ARG A 14 -0.93 -17.39 -2.16
C ARG A 14 -0.23 -16.32 -1.32
N GLY A 15 1.02 -16.57 -0.92
CA GLY A 15 1.86 -15.62 -0.19
C GLY A 15 2.11 -14.34 -0.96
N LEU A 16 2.43 -14.45 -2.26
CA LEU A 16 2.61 -13.31 -3.16
C LEU A 16 1.32 -12.51 -3.31
N ALA A 17 0.20 -13.18 -3.58
CA ALA A 17 -1.10 -12.51 -3.74
C ALA A 17 -1.53 -11.79 -2.45
N ALA A 18 -1.39 -12.43 -1.29
CA ALA A 18 -1.73 -11.84 -0.01
C ALA A 18 -0.79 -10.69 0.37
N SER A 19 0.51 -10.78 0.05
CA SER A 19 1.47 -9.71 0.30
C SER A 19 1.14 -8.46 -0.52
N GLY A 20 0.93 -8.63 -1.84
CA GLY A 20 0.49 -7.54 -2.72
C GLY A 20 -0.82 -6.94 -2.26
N LEU A 21 -1.80 -7.78 -1.91
CA LEU A 21 -3.10 -7.33 -1.43
C LEU A 21 -3.01 -6.60 -0.09
N ALA A 22 -2.16 -7.04 0.84
CA ALA A 22 -1.96 -6.36 2.13
C ALA A 22 -1.36 -4.96 1.98
N CYS A 23 -0.43 -4.79 1.05
CA CYS A 23 0.12 -3.48 0.71
C CYS A 23 -0.95 -2.57 0.10
N LEU A 24 -1.72 -3.08 -0.87
CA LEU A 24 -2.79 -2.33 -1.53
C LEU A 24 -3.91 -1.95 -0.56
N ASP A 25 -4.39 -2.90 0.24
CA ASP A 25 -5.45 -2.73 1.24
C ASP A 25 -5.12 -1.64 2.26
N ARG A 26 -3.85 -1.57 2.67
CA ARG A 26 -3.35 -0.51 3.54
C ARG A 26 -3.41 0.87 2.89
N CYS A 27 -3.24 0.95 1.57
CA CYS A 27 -3.20 2.20 0.80
C CYS A 27 -4.56 2.65 0.26
N VAL A 28 -5.62 1.85 0.40
CA VAL A 28 -7.01 2.19 -0.03
C VAL A 28 -7.47 3.59 0.43
N PRO A 29 -7.16 4.09 1.64
CA PRO A 29 -7.56 5.44 2.03
C PRO A 29 -7.03 6.57 1.13
N LEU A 30 -5.93 6.35 0.41
CA LEU A 30 -5.39 7.31 -0.57
C LEU A 30 -6.23 7.36 -1.85
N LEU A 31 -6.98 6.29 -2.14
CA LEU A 31 -7.85 6.15 -3.30
C LEU A 31 -9.31 6.56 -2.99
N GLY A 32 -9.58 7.08 -1.79
CA GLY A 32 -10.93 7.44 -1.36
C GLY A 32 -11.88 6.27 -1.12
N GLY A 33 -11.38 5.02 -1.16
CA GLY A 33 -12.18 3.82 -0.98
C GLY A 33 -12.54 3.50 0.47
N ASP A 34 -13.59 2.69 0.63
CA ASP A 34 -14.00 2.11 1.92
C ASP A 34 -13.11 0.93 2.35
N ASP A 35 -13.07 0.65 3.66
CA ASP A 35 -12.22 -0.38 4.28
C ASP A 35 -12.54 -1.80 3.82
N GLU A 36 -13.76 -2.01 3.31
CA GLU A 36 -14.29 -3.31 2.94
C GLU A 36 -14.19 -3.59 1.43
N VAL A 37 -13.76 -2.62 0.61
CA VAL A 37 -13.71 -2.74 -0.87
C VAL A 37 -12.88 -3.93 -1.36
N LEU A 38 -11.81 -4.30 -0.65
CA LEU A 38 -10.94 -5.42 -1.01
C LEU A 38 -11.25 -6.73 -0.27
N ARG A 39 -12.23 -6.75 0.64
CA ARG A 39 -12.61 -7.98 1.38
C ARG A 39 -12.97 -9.15 0.48
N PRO A 40 -13.69 -8.96 -0.64
CA PRO A 40 -13.97 -10.06 -1.53
C PRO A 40 -12.70 -10.70 -2.11
N LEU A 41 -11.65 -9.92 -2.38
CA LEU A 41 -10.37 -10.44 -2.87
C LEU A 41 -9.63 -11.24 -1.80
N TRP A 42 -9.68 -10.79 -0.53
CA TRP A 42 -9.13 -11.55 0.59
C TRP A 42 -9.78 -12.92 0.78
N ALA A 43 -11.10 -13.02 0.58
CA ALA A 43 -11.83 -14.28 0.66
C ALA A 43 -11.38 -15.28 -0.43
N GLU A 44 -11.15 -14.81 -1.65
CA GLU A 44 -10.67 -15.66 -2.76
C GLU A 44 -9.30 -16.31 -2.49
N LEU A 45 -8.44 -15.67 -1.68
CA LEU A 45 -7.15 -16.25 -1.30
C LEU A 45 -7.28 -17.45 -0.36
N VAL A 46 -8.42 -17.56 0.34
CA VAL A 46 -8.81 -18.72 1.14
C VAL A 46 -9.46 -19.78 0.25
N ASP A 47 -10.42 -19.37 -0.58
CA ASP A 47 -11.33 -20.28 -1.30
C ASP A 47 -10.77 -20.86 -2.62
N GLY A 48 -9.55 -20.47 -3.02
CA GLY A 48 -8.87 -21.04 -4.19
C GLY A 48 -9.01 -20.23 -5.48
N GLY A 49 -9.79 -19.14 -5.46
CA GLY A 49 -9.66 -17.99 -6.35
C GLY A 49 -10.32 -18.06 -7.73
N GLU A 50 -11.39 -18.84 -7.88
CA GLU A 50 -12.21 -18.91 -9.10
C GLU A 50 -12.93 -17.58 -9.42
N GLY A 51 -13.21 -16.75 -8.42
CA GLY A 51 -13.90 -15.46 -8.56
C GLY A 51 -12.98 -14.25 -8.65
N TRP A 52 -11.66 -14.45 -8.69
CA TRP A 52 -10.66 -13.37 -8.57
C TRP A 52 -10.89 -12.23 -9.57
N GLY A 53 -10.92 -12.50 -10.87
CA GLY A 53 -11.03 -11.46 -11.90
C GLY A 53 -12.31 -10.65 -11.80
N ALA A 54 -13.45 -11.30 -11.53
CA ALA A 54 -14.73 -10.61 -11.38
C ALA A 54 -14.76 -9.69 -10.15
N LYS A 55 -14.19 -10.15 -9.02
CA LYS A 55 -14.08 -9.33 -7.81
C LYS A 55 -13.08 -8.20 -7.95
N LEU A 56 -11.98 -8.42 -8.69
CA LEU A 56 -11.01 -7.38 -9.02
C LEU A 56 -11.64 -6.28 -9.87
N ALA A 57 -12.37 -6.66 -10.93
CA ALA A 57 -13.10 -5.70 -11.77
C ALA A 57 -14.08 -4.86 -10.95
N LYS A 58 -14.82 -5.49 -10.03
CA LYS A 58 -15.72 -4.79 -9.10
C LYS A 58 -14.96 -3.79 -8.21
N ALA A 59 -13.87 -4.21 -7.58
CA ALA A 59 -13.06 -3.35 -6.71
C ALA A 59 -12.47 -2.15 -7.47
N ARG A 60 -11.96 -2.37 -8.69
CA ARG A 60 -11.50 -1.29 -9.58
C ARG A 60 -12.61 -0.29 -9.90
N GLY A 61 -13.82 -0.78 -10.20
CA GLY A 61 -14.98 0.06 -10.46
C GLY A 61 -15.36 0.94 -9.28
N GLU A 62 -15.43 0.38 -8.06
CA GLU A 62 -15.76 1.13 -6.85
C GLU A 62 -14.72 2.21 -6.54
N LEU A 63 -13.43 1.89 -6.65
CA LEU A 63 -12.34 2.86 -6.42
C LEU A 63 -12.28 3.96 -7.48
N ALA A 64 -12.60 3.65 -8.74
CA ALA A 64 -12.65 4.66 -9.81
C ALA A 64 -13.79 5.67 -9.60
N LEU A 65 -14.91 5.26 -9.02
CA LEU A 65 -16.02 6.17 -8.67
C LEU A 65 -15.62 7.12 -7.54
N SER A 66 -14.94 6.61 -6.51
CA SER A 66 -14.43 7.43 -5.40
C SER A 66 -13.47 8.54 -5.86
N ASP A 67 -12.66 8.27 -6.88
CA ASP A 67 -11.76 9.24 -7.47
C ASP A 67 -12.49 10.38 -8.21
N ALA A 68 -13.58 10.04 -8.90
CA ALA A 68 -14.39 11.02 -9.62
C ALA A 68 -15.09 12.01 -8.66
N ASP A 69 -15.53 11.52 -7.49
CA ASP A 69 -16.15 12.35 -6.45
C ASP A 69 -15.14 13.29 -5.76
N ALA A 70 -13.87 12.89 -5.66
CA ALA A 70 -12.81 13.71 -5.06
C ALA A 70 -12.34 14.88 -5.95
N GLY A 71 -12.47 14.74 -7.28
CA GLY A 71 -12.03 15.74 -8.26
C GLY A 71 -12.85 17.05 -8.31
N GLY A 72 -13.96 17.15 -7.57
CA GLY A 72 -14.87 18.31 -7.59
C GLY A 72 -14.48 19.49 -6.69
N ALA A 73 -13.47 19.36 -5.82
CA ALA A 73 -13.17 20.36 -4.79
C ALA A 73 -11.71 20.85 -4.83
N GLY A 74 -11.38 21.77 -5.74
CA GLY A 74 -10.00 22.26 -5.86
C GLY A 74 -9.81 23.55 -6.63
N ALA A 75 -10.52 24.63 -6.29
CA ALA A 75 -10.16 25.98 -6.74
C ALA A 75 -10.26 26.96 -5.57
N GLY A 76 -9.14 27.15 -4.88
CA GLY A 76 -9.00 28.14 -3.80
C GLY A 76 -7.52 28.43 -3.55
N ALA A 77 -6.93 29.29 -4.38
CA ALA A 77 -5.56 29.74 -4.20
C ALA A 77 -5.49 30.88 -3.18
N GLY A 78 -4.93 30.60 -2.00
CA GLY A 78 -4.50 31.62 -1.03
C GLY A 78 -2.98 31.74 -1.07
N ALA A 79 -2.47 32.92 -1.42
CA ALA A 79 -1.04 33.20 -1.52
C ALA A 79 -0.48 33.75 -0.20
N GLY A 80 0.53 33.09 0.36
CA GLY A 80 1.32 33.53 1.51
C GLY A 80 2.57 32.65 1.71
N ALA A 81 3.68 33.22 2.16
CA ALA A 81 5.06 32.72 2.07
C ALA A 81 5.41 31.30 2.65
N ASP A 82 4.44 30.52 3.10
CA ASP A 82 4.50 29.07 3.39
C ASP A 82 4.28 28.19 2.13
N VAL A 83 4.09 28.81 0.97
CA VAL A 83 3.82 28.13 -0.32
C VAL A 83 4.79 26.98 -0.62
N GLY A 84 6.06 27.08 -0.18
CA GLY A 84 7.07 26.08 -0.47
C GLY A 84 6.92 24.76 0.30
N ALA A 85 6.54 24.79 1.58
CA ALA A 85 6.35 23.56 2.38
C ALA A 85 4.98 22.93 2.10
N GLY A 86 3.95 23.76 1.92
CA GLY A 86 2.63 23.35 1.46
C GLY A 86 2.66 22.71 0.07
N ALA A 87 3.35 23.31 -0.91
CA ALA A 87 3.49 22.74 -2.26
C ALA A 87 4.26 21.42 -2.28
N ARG A 88 5.34 21.30 -1.49
CA ARG A 88 6.06 20.01 -1.35
C ARG A 88 5.17 18.93 -0.74
N THR A 89 4.40 19.28 0.29
CA THR A 89 3.42 18.37 0.91
C THR A 89 2.38 17.91 -0.09
N ALA A 90 1.80 18.83 -0.87
CA ALA A 90 0.82 18.51 -1.91
C ALA A 90 1.40 17.60 -3.00
N ALA A 91 2.63 17.87 -3.46
CA ALA A 91 3.31 17.04 -4.44
C ALA A 91 3.59 15.62 -3.91
N SER A 92 4.03 15.48 -2.65
CA SER A 92 4.22 14.18 -2.01
C SER A 92 2.90 13.42 -1.83
N ASP A 93 1.82 14.12 -1.50
CA ASP A 93 0.49 13.53 -1.37
C ASP A 93 -0.03 13.03 -2.74
N GLU A 94 0.17 13.81 -3.81
CA GLU A 94 -0.16 13.42 -5.19
C GLU A 94 0.67 12.21 -5.65
N GLU A 95 1.98 12.20 -5.39
CA GLU A 95 2.87 11.06 -5.68
C GLU A 95 2.41 9.80 -4.94
N ALA A 96 2.02 9.92 -3.67
CA ALA A 96 1.49 8.80 -2.89
C ALA A 96 0.19 8.23 -3.48
N VAL A 97 -0.71 9.10 -3.97
CA VAL A 97 -1.94 8.67 -4.66
C VAL A 97 -1.61 7.95 -5.98
N LEU A 98 -0.68 8.48 -6.77
CA LEU A 98 -0.25 7.87 -8.03
C LEU A 98 0.39 6.48 -7.82
N LEU A 99 1.18 6.31 -6.75
CA LEU A 99 1.74 5.02 -6.37
C LEU A 99 0.65 4.02 -5.99
N ALA A 100 -0.33 4.42 -5.17
CA ALA A 100 -1.45 3.57 -4.78
C ALA A 100 -2.31 3.15 -5.99
N ARG A 101 -2.53 4.05 -6.95
CA ARG A 101 -3.23 3.74 -8.21
C ARG A 101 -2.46 2.73 -9.05
N ARG A 102 -1.14 2.93 -9.21
CA ARG A 102 -0.28 1.98 -9.92
C ARG A 102 -0.33 0.57 -9.32
N MET A 103 -0.41 0.46 -7.99
CA MET A 103 -0.58 -0.83 -7.32
C MET A 103 -1.91 -1.52 -7.68
N LEU A 104 -3.00 -0.75 -7.80
CA LEU A 104 -4.34 -1.24 -8.21
C LEU A 104 -4.38 -1.62 -9.70
N ASP A 105 -3.77 -0.80 -10.55
CA ASP A 105 -3.74 -1.03 -12.00
C ASP A 105 -2.89 -2.25 -12.34
N ALA A 106 -1.80 -2.49 -11.60
CA ALA A 106 -0.90 -3.62 -11.80
C ALA A 106 -1.42 -4.95 -11.24
N VAL A 107 -2.58 -4.98 -10.56
CA VAL A 107 -3.15 -6.24 -10.06
C VAL A 107 -3.40 -7.17 -11.25
N PRO A 108 -2.86 -8.40 -11.26
CA PRO A 108 -3.02 -9.28 -12.41
C PRO A 108 -4.44 -9.83 -12.48
N ASP A 109 -5.02 -9.91 -13.68
CA ASP A 109 -6.36 -10.48 -13.88
C ASP A 109 -6.37 -12.01 -13.66
N GLU A 110 -5.23 -12.67 -13.86
CA GLU A 110 -5.00 -14.08 -13.57
C GLU A 110 -3.91 -14.26 -12.52
N ARG A 111 -4.13 -15.19 -11.58
CA ARG A 111 -3.20 -15.47 -10.46
C ARG A 111 -2.11 -16.45 -10.88
N SER A 112 -1.28 -16.06 -11.84
CA SER A 112 -0.07 -16.80 -12.19
C SER A 112 1.11 -16.38 -11.30
N GLY A 113 2.00 -17.32 -10.95
CA GLY A 113 3.14 -17.04 -10.09
C GLY A 113 4.03 -15.88 -10.53
N ASP A 114 4.32 -15.74 -11.83
CA ASP A 114 5.17 -14.65 -12.32
C ASP A 114 4.48 -13.29 -12.27
N ALA A 115 3.19 -13.23 -12.65
CA ALA A 115 2.42 -12.00 -12.57
C ALA A 115 2.22 -11.55 -11.12
N LEU A 116 1.95 -12.50 -10.21
CA LEU A 116 1.84 -12.23 -8.77
C LEU A 116 3.16 -11.78 -8.17
N ARG A 117 4.30 -12.35 -8.62
CA ARG A 117 5.62 -11.94 -8.15
C ARG A 117 5.95 -10.50 -8.56
N ALA A 118 5.73 -10.17 -9.82
CA ALA A 118 5.92 -8.80 -10.32
C ALA A 118 5.01 -7.81 -9.57
N TRP A 119 3.74 -8.16 -9.39
CA TRP A 119 2.79 -7.32 -8.66
C TRP A 119 3.14 -7.15 -7.18
N ALA A 120 3.53 -8.22 -6.49
CA ALA A 120 3.96 -8.15 -5.09
C ALA A 120 5.20 -7.27 -4.90
N ASP A 121 6.15 -7.31 -5.85
CA ASP A 121 7.34 -6.44 -5.83
C ASP A 121 6.96 -4.96 -6.00
N ILE A 122 6.12 -4.64 -7.01
CA ILE A 122 5.58 -3.29 -7.22
C ILE A 122 4.89 -2.78 -5.94
N CYS A 123 4.02 -3.61 -5.35
CA CYS A 123 3.28 -3.27 -4.15
C CYS A 123 4.19 -3.06 -2.93
N SER A 124 5.21 -3.90 -2.76
CA SER A 124 6.17 -3.80 -1.67
C SER A 124 6.94 -2.48 -1.71
N VAL A 125 7.52 -2.15 -2.88
CA VAL A 125 8.27 -0.89 -3.09
C VAL A 125 7.36 0.32 -2.94
N SER A 126 6.19 0.30 -3.60
CA SER A 126 5.26 1.43 -3.60
C SER A 126 4.74 1.73 -2.20
N ALA A 127 4.39 0.71 -1.41
CA ALA A 127 3.94 0.90 -0.04
C ALA A 127 5.03 1.52 0.85
N LEU A 128 6.29 1.09 0.74
CA LEU A 128 7.39 1.69 1.50
C LEU A 128 7.63 3.14 1.07
N ARG A 129 7.61 3.42 -0.23
CA ARG A 129 7.75 4.78 -0.77
C ARG A 129 6.61 5.69 -0.32
N ILE A 130 5.37 5.22 -0.31
CA ILE A 130 4.22 5.95 0.24
C ILE A 130 4.45 6.31 1.72
N HIS A 131 4.95 5.37 2.53
CA HIS A 131 5.22 5.65 3.94
C HIS A 131 6.35 6.65 4.15
N GLN A 132 7.37 6.63 3.30
CA GLN A 132 8.44 7.63 3.25
C GLN A 132 7.87 9.02 2.92
N LEU A 133 7.09 9.16 1.85
CA LEU A 133 6.48 10.42 1.43
C LEU A 133 5.56 11.05 2.48
N LEU A 134 4.87 10.19 3.26
CA LEU A 134 3.94 10.63 4.28
C LEU A 134 4.60 10.92 5.63
N ASP A 135 5.86 10.51 5.83
CA ASP A 135 6.62 10.81 7.04
C ASP A 135 7.20 12.24 6.95
N PRO A 136 6.73 13.20 7.77
CA PRO A 136 7.21 14.58 7.71
C PRO A 136 8.67 14.73 8.15
N LEU A 137 9.25 13.72 8.80
CA LEU A 137 10.63 13.72 9.27
C LEU A 137 11.59 13.02 8.30
N ASP A 138 11.06 12.38 7.25
CA ASP A 138 11.86 11.61 6.30
C ASP A 138 12.22 12.48 5.09
N ALA A 139 13.51 12.78 4.96
CA ALA A 139 14.10 13.49 3.82
C ALA A 139 14.79 12.54 2.83
N GLY A 140 14.60 11.22 2.97
CA GLY A 140 15.29 10.19 2.20
C GLY A 140 14.88 10.13 0.72
N GLY A 141 15.82 9.65 -0.10
CA GLY A 141 15.60 9.38 -1.52
C GLY A 141 15.19 7.93 -1.82
N ASP A 142 14.88 7.64 -3.08
CA ASP A 142 14.36 6.35 -3.57
C ASP A 142 15.30 5.16 -3.26
N ASP A 143 16.61 5.37 -3.29
CA ASP A 143 17.62 4.34 -2.99
C ASP A 143 17.48 3.77 -1.56
N SER A 144 16.91 4.56 -0.63
CA SER A 144 16.67 4.13 0.75
C SER A 144 15.66 2.98 0.85
N VAL A 145 14.66 2.95 -0.04
CA VAL A 145 13.62 1.89 -0.03
C VAL A 145 14.21 0.56 -0.46
N ALA A 146 14.99 0.55 -1.56
CA ALA A 146 15.62 -0.66 -2.05
C ALA A 146 16.59 -1.25 -1.01
N ASP A 147 17.37 -0.39 -0.36
CA ASP A 147 18.30 -0.74 0.72
C ASP A 147 17.56 -1.36 1.92
N CYS A 148 16.48 -0.75 2.38
CA CYS A 148 15.66 -1.27 3.47
C CYS A 148 15.10 -2.66 3.14
N ARG A 149 14.58 -2.85 1.92
CA ARG A 149 14.05 -4.16 1.47
C ARG A 149 15.13 -5.25 1.46
N ALA A 150 16.36 -4.88 1.10
CA ALA A 150 17.53 -5.75 1.12
C ALA A 150 18.11 -5.96 2.53
N GLY A 151 17.52 -5.36 3.57
CA GLY A 151 17.90 -5.55 4.97
C GLY A 151 18.83 -4.48 5.55
N ARG A 152 19.22 -3.46 4.77
CA ARG A 152 19.96 -2.27 5.26
C ARG A 152 18.96 -1.26 5.82
N THR A 153 18.63 -1.41 7.10
CA THR A 153 17.57 -0.60 7.75
C THR A 153 18.13 0.56 8.59
N GLU A 154 19.44 0.74 8.63
CA GLU A 154 20.06 1.86 9.33
C GLU A 154 19.58 3.20 8.78
N GLY A 155 19.03 4.05 9.65
CA GLY A 155 18.50 5.37 9.24
C GLY A 155 17.11 5.34 8.62
N ALA A 156 16.45 4.17 8.52
CA ALA A 156 15.07 4.10 8.08
C ALA A 156 14.14 4.86 9.05
N SER A 157 13.25 5.68 8.51
CA SER A 157 12.25 6.38 9.31
C SER A 157 11.31 5.41 10.03
N HIS A 158 10.64 5.90 11.08
CA HIS A 158 9.79 5.05 11.90
C HIS A 158 8.62 4.44 11.11
N LEU A 159 8.03 5.20 10.19
CA LEU A 159 6.95 4.70 9.33
C LEU A 159 7.44 3.64 8.34
N VAL A 160 8.60 3.85 7.72
CA VAL A 160 9.23 2.87 6.81
C VAL A 160 9.60 1.59 7.56
N ALA A 161 10.24 1.71 8.71
CA ALA A 161 10.64 0.55 9.52
C ALA A 161 9.43 -0.26 10.02
N ALA A 162 8.33 0.42 10.39
CA ALA A 162 7.09 -0.25 10.79
C ALA A 162 6.42 -0.98 9.61
N GLU A 163 6.39 -0.36 8.42
CA GLU A 163 5.84 -0.98 7.22
C GLU A 163 6.69 -2.17 6.74
N LEU A 164 8.02 -2.06 6.78
CA LEU A 164 8.93 -3.16 6.45
C LEU A 164 8.67 -4.39 7.33
N ARG A 165 8.58 -4.20 8.66
CA ARG A 165 8.26 -5.28 9.59
C ARG A 165 6.90 -5.91 9.31
N ARG A 166 5.89 -5.10 8.98
CA ARG A 166 4.55 -5.61 8.65
C ARG A 166 4.58 -6.49 7.39
N GLN A 167 5.26 -6.05 6.33
CA GLN A 167 5.38 -6.85 5.10
C GLN A 167 6.07 -8.19 5.37
N ALA A 168 7.15 -8.18 6.16
CA ALA A 168 7.83 -9.41 6.58
C ALA A 168 6.89 -10.34 7.37
N VAL A 169 6.17 -9.81 8.37
CA VAL A 169 5.22 -10.59 9.19
C VAL A 169 4.14 -11.26 8.33
N VAL A 170 3.59 -10.57 7.32
CA VAL A 170 2.58 -11.17 6.43
C VAL A 170 3.15 -12.38 5.68
N LEU A 171 4.35 -12.26 5.11
CA LEU A 171 5.01 -13.33 4.38
C LEU A 171 5.40 -14.49 5.30
N GLU A 172 5.93 -14.19 6.49
CA GLU A 172 6.29 -15.19 7.49
C GLU A 172 5.07 -15.98 7.99
N LEU A 173 3.95 -15.30 8.26
CA LEU A 173 2.70 -15.95 8.67
C LEU A 173 2.22 -16.97 7.63
N LEU A 174 2.27 -16.60 6.36
CA LEU A 174 1.80 -17.45 5.25
C LEU A 174 2.79 -18.56 4.91
N ALA A 175 4.09 -18.30 5.00
CA ALA A 175 5.11 -19.34 4.85
C ALA A 175 4.98 -20.41 5.94
N GLN A 176 4.65 -20.03 7.17
CA GLN A 176 4.53 -20.96 8.30
C GLN A 176 3.18 -21.68 8.37
N HIS A 177 2.08 -21.01 8.00
CA HIS A 177 0.72 -21.49 8.27
C HIS A 177 -0.14 -21.65 7.01
N GLY A 178 0.36 -21.30 5.82
CA GLY A 178 -0.40 -21.33 4.57
C GLY A 178 -1.72 -20.54 4.68
N ALA A 179 -2.81 -21.13 4.20
CA ALA A 179 -4.14 -20.52 4.28
C ALA A 179 -4.62 -20.24 5.72
N ALA A 180 -4.15 -21.00 6.72
CA ALA A 180 -4.53 -20.79 8.11
C ALA A 180 -3.99 -19.46 8.70
N GLY A 181 -2.93 -18.90 8.11
CA GLY A 181 -2.37 -17.59 8.49
C GLY A 181 -3.09 -16.38 7.89
N MET A 182 -4.09 -16.60 7.02
CA MET A 182 -4.74 -15.52 6.26
C MET A 182 -5.46 -14.50 7.15
N ARG A 183 -6.11 -14.94 8.22
CA ARG A 183 -6.81 -14.03 9.15
C ARG A 183 -5.83 -13.08 9.86
N GLN A 184 -4.66 -13.58 10.24
CA GLN A 184 -3.60 -12.79 10.87
C GLN A 184 -2.98 -11.81 9.86
N ALA A 185 -2.76 -12.24 8.62
CA ALA A 185 -2.28 -11.36 7.55
C ALA A 185 -3.25 -10.20 7.28
N LEU A 186 -4.55 -10.48 7.20
CA LEU A 186 -5.60 -9.47 7.07
C LEU A 186 -5.66 -8.54 8.30
N GLY A 187 -5.50 -9.08 9.50
CA GLY A 187 -5.37 -8.29 10.73
C GLY A 187 -4.23 -7.28 10.66
N ALA A 188 -3.05 -7.69 10.19
CA ALA A 188 -1.90 -6.81 10.02
C ALA A 188 -2.14 -5.70 8.97
N ALA A 189 -2.89 -5.99 7.89
CA ALA A 189 -3.27 -5.00 6.89
C ALA A 189 -4.27 -3.96 7.44
N THR A 190 -5.32 -4.42 8.13
CA THR A 190 -6.40 -3.57 8.67
C THR A 190 -5.92 -2.61 9.77
N GLU A 191 -5.04 -3.05 10.67
CA GLU A 191 -4.46 -2.17 11.69
C GLU A 191 -3.66 -1.01 11.05
N GLY A 192 -2.89 -1.34 10.01
CA GLY A 192 -2.09 -0.39 9.26
C GLY A 192 -2.89 0.70 8.56
N ARG A 193 -4.03 0.31 7.99
CA ARG A 193 -4.94 1.21 7.26
C ARG A 193 -5.48 2.33 8.15
N ARG A 194 -5.83 2.02 9.41
CA ARG A 194 -6.30 3.02 10.39
C ARG A 194 -5.26 4.11 10.64
N VAL A 195 -3.99 3.71 10.74
CA VAL A 195 -2.86 4.64 10.92
C VAL A 195 -2.71 5.54 9.70
N LEU A 196 -2.73 4.97 8.48
CA LEU A 196 -2.56 5.74 7.25
C LEU A 196 -3.69 6.77 7.07
N ARG A 197 -4.95 6.37 7.28
CA ARG A 197 -6.10 7.29 7.26
C ARG A 197 -5.91 8.47 8.22
N ALA A 198 -5.43 8.19 9.44
CA ALA A 198 -5.19 9.23 10.43
C ALA A 198 -4.07 10.20 10.00
N VAL A 199 -3.01 9.70 9.34
CA VAL A 199 -1.92 10.51 8.77
C VAL A 199 -2.45 11.41 7.65
N VAL A 200 -3.13 10.83 6.65
CA VAL A 200 -3.71 11.57 5.52
C VAL A 200 -4.68 12.64 6.00
N SER A 201 -5.55 12.30 6.96
CA SER A 201 -6.50 13.24 7.54
C SER A 201 -5.81 14.41 8.28
N ARG A 202 -4.68 14.16 8.96
CA ARG A 202 -3.89 15.23 9.60
C ARG A 202 -3.24 16.15 8.57
N ARG A 203 -2.67 15.59 7.50
CA ARG A 203 -2.02 16.35 6.43
C ARG A 203 -3.01 17.23 5.66
N ALA A 204 -4.17 16.68 5.28
CA ALA A 204 -5.23 17.44 4.62
C ALA A 204 -5.75 18.62 5.47
N ARG A 205 -5.77 18.49 6.81
CA ARG A 205 -6.10 19.61 7.71
C ARG A 205 -4.97 20.62 7.83
N GLY A 206 -3.72 20.19 7.74
CA GLY A 206 -2.55 21.07 7.71
C GLY A 206 -2.52 21.92 6.45
N ALA A 207 -2.83 21.33 5.29
CA ALA A 207 -2.86 22.04 4.00
C ALA A 207 -4.00 23.06 3.84
N ARG A 208 -5.04 22.99 4.70
CA ARG A 208 -6.19 23.93 4.70
C ARG A 208 -6.01 25.11 5.65
N ARG A 209 -4.94 25.13 6.45
CA ARG A 209 -4.62 26.19 7.40
C ARG A 209 -3.67 27.19 6.77
#